data_AF-W4M6W2-F1
#
_entry.id   AF-W4M6W2-F1
#
_cell.length_a   1.000
_cell.length_b   1.000
_cell.length_c   1.000
_cell.angle_alpha   90.00
_cell.angle_beta   90.00
_cell.angle_gamma   90.00
#
_symmetry.space_group_name_H-M   'P 1'
#
loop_
_entity.id
_entity.type
_entity.pdbx_description
1 polymer ?
#
loop_
_entity_poly.entity_id
_entity_poly.type
_entity_poly.pdbx_seq_one_letter_code
_entity_poly.pdbx_strand_id
1 'polypeptide(L)'
;MFRGTGPYADGPPVVRAEDYRVGKALVGTFRTPSLREVAETAPYGHNGAVATLEDWLTHYVEVTNQPPADAVGSLAPSLAPVRITPQERMELIAFLKSLSSDYASAWTQVPQALSSVLKEK
;
A
#
# COMPACT_ATOMS: atom_id res chain seq x y z
N MET A 1 -0.80 1.50 -1.01
CA MET A 1 -1.37 1.48 0.37
C MET A 1 -2.32 2.64 0.46
N PHE A 2 -3.55 2.47 0.96
CA PHE A 2 -4.38 3.66 1.23
C PHE A 2 -3.82 4.33 2.48
N ARG A 3 -3.12 5.45 2.24
CA ARG A 3 -2.70 6.42 3.24
C ARG A 3 -3.76 6.49 4.35
N GLY A 4 -3.38 6.23 5.60
CA GLY A 4 -4.30 6.35 6.75
C GLY A 4 -4.85 7.77 6.96
N THR A 5 -4.30 8.74 6.21
CA THR A 5 -4.73 10.15 6.10
C THR A 5 -5.18 10.52 4.68
N GLY A 6 -5.41 9.54 3.81
CA GLY A 6 -5.84 9.73 2.42
C GLY A 6 -7.36 9.73 2.29
N PRO A 7 -7.89 10.17 1.14
CA PRO A 7 -9.34 10.28 0.90
C PRO A 7 -10.08 8.93 0.90
N TYR A 8 -9.36 7.82 0.91
CA TYR A 8 -9.88 6.45 0.92
C TYR A 8 -9.62 5.72 2.24
N ALA A 9 -9.34 6.45 3.32
CA ALA A 9 -9.17 5.85 4.65
C ALA A 9 -10.54 5.57 5.28
N ASP A 10 -10.88 4.30 5.49
CA ASP A 10 -12.13 3.87 6.15
C ASP A 10 -12.12 4.06 7.67
N GLY A 11 -11.04 4.64 8.22
CA GLY A 11 -10.85 4.89 9.64
C GLY A 11 -11.19 6.33 10.05
N PRO A 12 -11.51 6.58 11.33
CA PRO A 12 -11.67 7.93 11.85
C PRO A 12 -10.41 8.78 11.57
N PRO A 13 -10.57 10.09 11.29
CA PRO A 13 -9.46 10.97 10.97
C PRO A 13 -8.50 11.06 12.15
N VAL A 14 -7.33 10.42 12.00
CA VAL A 14 -6.16 10.49 12.88
C VAL A 14 -6.48 10.33 14.37
N VAL A 15 -6.90 9.13 14.77
CA VAL A 15 -6.70 8.71 16.18
C VAL A 15 -5.23 8.37 16.34
N ARG A 16 -4.58 8.96 17.33
CA ARG A 16 -3.18 8.62 17.62
C ARG A 16 -3.16 7.19 18.16
N ALA A 17 -2.10 6.43 17.90
CA ALA A 17 -2.01 5.04 18.38
C ALA A 17 -2.19 4.92 19.91
N GLU A 18 -1.87 5.99 20.65
CA GLU A 18 -2.05 6.20 22.08
C GLU A 18 -3.52 6.28 22.55
N ASP A 19 -4.47 6.60 21.66
CA ASP A 19 -5.92 6.63 21.96
C ASP A 19 -6.55 5.23 21.90
N TYR A 20 -5.91 4.29 21.21
CA TYR A 20 -6.27 2.89 21.28
C TYR A 20 -5.61 2.29 22.54
N ARG A 21 -6.36 1.49 23.31
CA ARG A 21 -5.76 0.53 24.27
C ARG A 21 -5.06 -0.60 23.49
N VAL A 22 -4.18 -0.26 22.56
CA VAL A 22 -3.26 -1.19 21.93
C VAL A 22 -2.37 -1.69 23.05
N GLY A 23 -2.55 -2.95 23.46
CA GLY A 23 -1.57 -3.62 24.29
C GLY A 23 -0.19 -3.45 23.62
N LYS A 24 0.88 -3.32 24.41
CA LYS A 24 2.26 -3.12 23.94
C LYS A 24 2.65 -4.02 22.75
N ALA A 25 2.03 -5.19 22.64
CA ALA A 25 2.17 -6.15 21.54
C ALA A 25 1.74 -5.65 20.14
N LEU A 26 0.91 -4.61 20.02
CA LEU A 26 0.40 -4.10 18.75
C LEU A 26 1.18 -2.87 18.22
N VAL A 27 2.11 -2.33 19.01
CA VAL A 27 2.96 -1.22 18.58
C VAL A 27 3.86 -1.66 17.43
N GLY A 28 3.84 -0.92 16.32
CA GLY A 28 4.59 -1.26 15.10
C GLY A 28 3.93 -2.33 14.22
N THR A 29 2.74 -2.81 14.58
CA THR A 29 2.00 -3.77 13.74
C THR A 29 1.16 -3.04 12.70
N PHE A 30 1.11 -3.63 11.50
CA PHE A 30 0.30 -3.13 10.39
C PHE A 30 -0.62 -4.23 9.89
N ARG A 31 -1.84 -3.84 9.50
CA ARG A 31 -2.73 -4.75 8.76
C ARG A 31 -2.14 -5.02 7.37
N THR A 32 -2.08 -6.28 6.97
CA THR A 32 -1.72 -6.65 5.59
C THR A 32 -2.78 -6.11 4.61
N PRO A 33 -2.40 -5.23 3.67
CA PRO A 33 -3.34 -4.68 2.70
C PRO A 33 -3.70 -5.71 1.62
N SER A 34 -4.83 -5.49 0.95
CA SER A 34 -5.16 -6.21 -0.30
C SER A 34 -4.16 -5.84 -1.40
N LEU A 35 -3.93 -6.77 -2.33
CA LEU A 35 -3.11 -6.56 -3.52
C LEU A 35 -3.93 -6.29 -4.79
N ARG A 36 -5.27 -6.23 -4.69
CA ARG A 36 -6.13 -5.83 -5.80
C ARG A 36 -5.87 -4.37 -6.17
N GLU A 37 -5.79 -4.08 -7.47
CA GLU A 37 -5.40 -2.76 -8.02
C GLU A 37 -4.04 -2.25 -7.52
N VAL A 38 -3.14 -3.13 -7.07
CA VAL A 38 -1.88 -2.69 -6.44
C VAL A 38 -1.04 -1.80 -7.36
N ALA A 39 -1.03 -2.05 -8.67
CA ALA A 39 -0.24 -1.28 -9.63
C ALA A 39 -0.67 0.20 -9.71
N GLU A 40 -1.94 0.49 -9.43
CA GLU A 40 -2.54 1.83 -9.53
C GLU A 40 -2.63 2.56 -8.17
N THR A 41 -2.03 1.99 -7.11
CA THR A 41 -2.15 2.52 -5.73
C THR A 41 -0.86 3.09 -5.16
N ALA A 42 0.05 3.49 -6.05
CA ALA A 42 1.24 4.24 -5.66
C ALA A 42 0.84 5.56 -4.96
N PRO A 43 1.63 6.04 -3.99
CA PRO A 43 2.85 5.43 -3.46
C PRO A 43 2.61 4.30 -2.44
N TYR A 44 3.65 3.48 -2.22
CA TYR A 44 3.64 2.26 -1.43
C TYR A 44 4.22 2.45 -0.03
N GLY A 45 4.03 1.44 0.82
CA GLY A 45 4.41 1.46 2.23
C GLY A 45 3.40 2.14 3.13
N HIS A 46 3.61 2.02 4.44
CA HIS A 46 2.59 2.41 5.41
C HIS A 46 2.39 3.93 5.55
N ASN A 47 3.39 4.68 5.11
CA ASN A 47 3.46 6.13 5.09
C ASN A 47 3.52 6.70 3.66
N GLY A 48 3.44 5.85 2.63
CA GLY A 48 3.55 6.27 1.24
C GLY A 48 4.96 6.75 0.84
N ALA A 49 6.01 6.29 1.51
CA ALA A 49 7.39 6.75 1.24
C ALA A 49 8.01 6.14 -0.03
N VAL A 50 7.44 5.07 -0.59
CA VAL A 50 8.06 4.34 -1.70
C VAL A 50 7.30 4.59 -2.99
N ALA A 51 7.98 5.10 -4.02
CA ALA A 51 7.32 5.59 -5.23
C ALA A 51 6.82 4.47 -6.15
N THR A 52 7.59 3.40 -6.31
CA THR A 52 7.33 2.35 -7.32
C THR A 52 7.11 0.98 -6.68
N LEU A 53 6.48 0.08 -7.44
CA LEU A 53 6.23 -1.29 -6.98
C LEU A 53 7.53 -2.10 -6.93
N GLU A 54 8.42 -1.82 -7.87
CA GLU A 54 9.78 -2.35 -7.98
C GLU A 54 10.62 -1.99 -6.73
N ASP A 55 10.58 -0.73 -6.31
CA ASP A 55 11.26 -0.25 -5.10
C ASP A 55 10.62 -0.86 -3.85
N TRP A 56 9.29 -1.01 -3.85
CA TRP A 56 8.58 -1.61 -2.73
C TRP A 56 8.94 -3.08 -2.52
N LEU A 57 9.09 -3.84 -3.61
CA LEU A 57 9.55 -5.22 -3.56
C LEU A 57 11.01 -5.31 -3.08
N THR A 58 11.87 -4.39 -3.55
CA THR A 58 13.26 -4.30 -3.09
C THR A 58 13.32 -4.03 -1.58
N HIS A 59 12.55 -3.06 -1.10
CA HIS A 59 12.45 -2.74 0.33
C HIS A 59 12.04 -3.95 1.18
N TYR A 60 11.07 -4.75 0.74
CA TYR A 60 10.66 -5.95 1.48
C TYR A 60 11.76 -7.02 1.56
N VAL A 61 12.50 -7.24 0.47
CA VAL A 61 13.64 -8.16 0.47
C VAL A 61 14.71 -7.66 1.43
N GLU A 62 15.02 -6.37 1.43
CA GLU A 62 16.03 -5.79 2.33
C GLU A 62 15.61 -5.89 3.79
N VAL A 63 14.40 -5.47 4.15
CA VAL A 63 13.93 -5.47 5.55
C VAL A 63 13.84 -6.88 6.13
N THR A 64 13.46 -7.89 5.33
CA THR A 64 13.41 -9.28 5.82
C THR A 64 14.80 -9.91 5.99
N ASN A 65 15.80 -9.46 5.22
CA ASN A 65 17.19 -9.92 5.40
C ASN A 65 17.94 -9.13 6.48
N GLN A 66 17.65 -7.83 6.59
CA GLN A 66 18.32 -6.89 7.50
C GLN A 66 17.28 -5.87 8.03
N PRO A 67 16.60 -6.20 9.13
CA PRO A 67 15.65 -5.28 9.75
C PRO A 67 16.37 -4.01 10.23
N PRO A 68 15.78 -2.81 10.06
CA PRO A 68 16.36 -1.58 10.59
C PRO A 68 16.54 -1.65 12.12
N ALA A 69 17.68 -1.16 12.62
CA ALA A 69 17.99 -1.18 14.05
C ALA A 69 17.05 -0.28 14.88
N ASP A 70 16.48 0.74 14.25
CA ASP A 70 15.52 1.69 14.81
C ASP A 70 14.05 1.33 14.49
N ALA A 71 13.80 0.12 13.96
CA ALA A 71 12.45 -0.32 13.68
C ALA A 71 11.59 -0.36 14.95
N VAL A 72 10.39 0.22 14.84
CA VAL A 72 9.39 0.14 15.91
C VAL A 72 8.70 -1.22 15.83
N GLY A 73 8.89 -2.05 16.85
CA GLY A 73 8.31 -3.40 16.92
C GLY A 73 9.28 -4.49 16.44
N SER A 74 8.73 -5.62 16.00
CA SER A 74 9.49 -6.76 15.47
C SER A 74 8.84 -7.29 14.22
N LEU A 75 9.63 -7.89 13.33
CA LEU A 75 9.07 -8.62 12.19
C LEU A 75 8.18 -9.77 12.65
N ALA A 76 7.11 -10.01 11.91
CA ALA A 76 6.26 -11.17 12.15
C ALA A 76 7.08 -12.46 12.00
N PRO A 77 6.88 -13.49 12.84
CA PRO A 77 7.62 -14.76 12.74
C PRO A 77 7.50 -15.45 11.38
N SER A 78 6.44 -15.18 10.63
CA SER A 78 6.21 -15.70 9.28
C SER A 78 7.00 -14.97 8.18
N LEU A 79 7.58 -13.80 8.48
CA LEU A 79 8.44 -13.06 7.56
C LEU A 79 9.87 -13.59 7.66
N ALA A 80 10.11 -14.74 7.03
CA ALA A 80 11.45 -15.27 6.87
C ALA A 80 12.25 -14.42 5.86
N PRO A 81 13.60 -14.40 5.95
CA PRO A 81 14.44 -13.77 4.94
C PRO A 81 14.12 -14.32 3.55
N VAL A 82 13.74 -13.44 2.64
CA VAL A 82 13.40 -13.82 1.26
C VAL A 82 14.61 -13.57 0.36
N ARG A 83 14.87 -14.51 -0.56
CA ARG A 83 15.78 -14.32 -1.69
C ARG A 83 14.99 -14.50 -2.97
N ILE A 84 15.06 -13.51 -3.86
CA ILE A 84 14.46 -13.58 -5.19
C ILE A 84 15.55 -13.30 -6.22
N THR A 85 15.56 -14.09 -7.28
CA THR A 85 16.39 -13.82 -8.46
C THR A 85 15.84 -12.63 -9.25
N PRO A 86 16.64 -12.00 -10.14
CA PRO A 86 16.14 -10.96 -11.03
C PRO A 86 14.95 -11.42 -11.90
N GLN A 87 14.96 -12.69 -12.32
CA GLN A 87 13.89 -13.28 -13.11
C GLN A 87 12.60 -13.41 -12.30
N GLU A 88 12.66 -14.01 -11.10
CA GLU A 88 11.49 -14.13 -10.21
C GLU A 88 10.94 -12.77 -9.81
N ARG A 89 11.81 -11.76 -9.66
CA ARG A 89 11.40 -10.37 -9.43
C ARG A 89 10.52 -9.85 -10.57
N MET A 90 10.96 -10.04 -11.82
CA MET A 90 10.21 -9.60 -12.99
C MET A 90 8.86 -10.32 -13.11
N GLU A 91 8.85 -11.63 -12.89
CA GLU A 91 7.65 -12.46 -12.93
C GLU A 91 6.66 -12.07 -11.83
N LEU A 92 7.15 -11.81 -10.61
CA LEU A 92 6.33 -11.33 -9.51
C LEU A 92 5.74 -9.96 -9.79
N ILE A 93 6.52 -9.03 -10.34
CA ILE A 93 6.02 -7.70 -10.74
C ILE A 93 4.94 -7.85 -11.81
N ALA A 94 5.14 -8.71 -12.81
CA ALA A 94 4.15 -8.96 -13.85
C ALA A 94 2.85 -9.54 -13.27
N PHE A 95 2.97 -10.50 -12.33
CA PHE A 95 1.83 -11.04 -11.59
C PHE A 95 1.11 -9.96 -10.77
N LEU A 96 1.83 -9.12 -10.03
CA LEU A 96 1.21 -8.05 -9.25
C LEU A 96 0.50 -7.02 -10.15
N LYS A 97 1.07 -6.71 -11.32
CA LYS A 97 0.43 -5.85 -12.32
C LYS A 97 -0.86 -6.47 -12.86
N SER A 98 -0.93 -7.79 -13.01
CA SER A 98 -2.16 -8.47 -13.47
C SER A 98 -3.28 -8.52 -12.43
N LEU A 99 -3.01 -8.16 -11.17
CA LEU A 99 -4.05 -7.99 -10.13
C LEU A 99 -4.79 -6.65 -10.23
N SER A 100 -4.42 -5.82 -11.21
CA SER A 100 -5.05 -4.54 -11.49
C SER A 100 -5.83 -4.65 -12.79
N SER A 101 -6.99 -4.03 -12.83
CA SER A 101 -7.87 -4.07 -13.97
C SER A 101 -7.53 -2.96 -14.97
N ASP A 102 -7.78 -3.20 -16.26
CA ASP A 102 -7.78 -2.13 -17.28
C ASP A 102 -8.99 -1.17 -17.12
N TYR A 103 -9.72 -1.28 -16.01
CA TYR A 103 -10.98 -0.58 -15.80
C TYR A 103 -10.70 0.89 -15.49
N ALA A 104 -10.59 1.71 -16.54
CA ALA A 104 -10.92 3.12 -16.45
C ALA A 104 -12.37 3.20 -15.98
N SER A 105 -12.59 3.53 -14.70
CA SER A 105 -13.93 3.48 -14.12
C SER A 105 -14.91 4.23 -15.01
N ALA A 106 -16.06 3.63 -15.32
CA ALA A 106 -17.12 4.29 -16.09
C ALA A 106 -17.60 5.59 -15.41
N TRP A 107 -17.32 5.74 -14.11
CA TRP A 107 -17.56 6.95 -13.31
C TRP A 107 -16.52 8.06 -13.54
N THR A 108 -15.35 7.76 -14.11
CA THR A 108 -14.36 8.78 -14.52
C THR A 108 -14.74 9.42 -15.86
N GLN A 109 -15.51 8.72 -16.69
CA GLN A 109 -16.14 9.26 -17.88
C GLN A 109 -17.44 9.95 -17.46
N VAL A 110 -17.35 11.18 -16.94
CA VAL A 110 -18.56 12.02 -16.82
C VAL A 110 -19.20 12.03 -18.21
N PRO A 111 -20.43 11.53 -18.38
CA PRO A 111 -21.12 11.62 -19.66
C PRO A 111 -21.05 13.09 -20.08
N GLN A 112 -20.63 13.38 -21.32
CA GLN A 112 -20.44 14.76 -21.80
C GLN A 112 -21.63 15.68 -21.43
N ALA A 113 -22.84 15.10 -21.39
CA ALA A 113 -24.09 15.72 -20.98
C ALA A 113 -24.16 16.26 -19.53
N LEU A 114 -23.38 15.72 -18.59
CA LEU A 114 -23.33 16.17 -17.18
C LEU A 114 -22.21 17.19 -16.92
N SER A 115 -21.28 17.37 -17.86
CA SER A 115 -20.15 18.29 -17.72
C SER A 115 -20.55 19.78 -17.76
N SER A 116 -21.65 20.10 -18.43
CA SER A 116 -22.22 21.45 -18.51
C SER A 116 -22.91 21.87 -17.21
N VAL A 117 -23.57 20.93 -16.52
CA VAL A 117 -24.33 21.18 -15.28
C VAL A 117 -23.42 21.45 -14.08
N LEU A 118 -22.20 20.88 -14.06
CA LEU A 118 -21.27 21.02 -12.94
C LEU A 118 -20.38 22.27 -13.00
N LYS A 119 -20.39 23.02 -14.12
CA LYS A 119 -19.60 24.25 -14.29
C LYS A 119 -20.32 25.53 -13.83
N GLU A 120 -21.56 25.43 -13.36
CA GLU A 120 -22.41 26.57 -13.00
C GLU A 120 -22.66 26.74 -11.48
N LYS A 121 -21.76 26.23 -10.63
CA LYS A 121 -21.73 26.57 -9.19
C LYS A 121 -20.36 27.07 -8.79
#